data_AF-A0A942EP66-F1
#
_entry.id   AF-A0A942EP66-F1
#
_cell.length_a   1.000
_cell.length_b   1.000
_cell.length_c   1.000
_cell.angle_alpha   90.00
_cell.angle_beta   90.00
_cell.angle_gamma   90.00
#
_symmetry.space_group_name_H-M   'P 1'
#
loop_
_entity.id
_entity.type
_entity.pdbx_description
1 polymer ?
#
loop_
_entity_poly.entity_id
_entity_poly.type
_entity_poly.pdbx_seq_one_letter_code
_entity_poly.pdbx_strand_id
1 'polypeptide(L)'
;MMVQFHMEDEKYRVILHRIGGNTEEEKARFCGVVSENYGIPLPLMEKIADRCPIVIKKDLPFKKAEMLAIAFKSSGASVSVEKKRNLSPVFLEFMTTGTCRLGLESSNLRKSPGGAWQVFGRIQNISSEELHDVWALIQLFDEYEELIAFEEIPLPINPLSPNESSPFKAIFEGELPVQKISIAFRNASGNPLPAMDKRQKREWVEVKIAETREKSGPLPLTEISEEVLPAFEPQISLIPEGIEEKLEKEGTEGASVEISPPGTEELPLTSDEEIKSPGEEFALNFFEKGGPQQEEKKGKEEERFEIVTEEDRAQEVIRALMDEGTPDEEDLRLDYPADDRTEDIRRIEPDFPLYEKGAPVMGEKPATVETKTEGETFHCSWLEDFKKAIEVYGQMNRDPFLFWFQDLQKKGQFEDAYHSLLTLLIYARFNQTYPSDTALENTKKVFPLMLQTDLPHEEFPPLERALFFPPDVWRDLYIRAIPKLQEVSFRVMEGKGWETSDLDRLIRIIPHMTARNSRWAIRAIHDWIPGVVPDVSDMSIDISEGLYRVASRLGVVNPLFDYYQGKNSTGDMRIQSFARAAFPDDPGKIEEPMSRLGTKDEGGNCWPTEPQCQDCPFESFCQKLFVDFNPAEKGMILR
;
A
#
# COMPACT_ATOMS: atom_id res chain seq x y z
N MET A 1 -9.92 11.12 13.68
CA MET A 1 -10.70 10.58 12.55
C MET A 1 -10.40 9.10 12.46
N MET A 2 -11.40 8.22 12.61
CA MET A 2 -11.22 6.78 12.42
C MET A 2 -10.96 6.51 10.94
N VAL A 3 -9.82 5.90 10.61
CA VAL A 3 -9.55 5.37 9.27
C VAL A 3 -10.60 4.28 9.01
N GLN A 4 -11.57 4.59 8.16
CA GLN A 4 -12.50 3.60 7.63
C GLN A 4 -11.67 2.69 6.72
N PHE A 5 -11.29 1.52 7.22
CA PHE A 5 -10.82 0.45 6.35
C PHE A 5 -11.90 0.20 5.31
N HIS A 6 -11.60 0.40 4.03
CA HIS A 6 -12.37 -0.22 2.97
C HIS A 6 -12.28 -1.72 3.21
N MET A 7 -13.29 -2.29 3.86
CA MET A 7 -13.49 -3.72 3.83
C MET A 7 -13.71 -4.05 2.36
N GLU A 8 -12.70 -4.65 1.72
CA GLU A 8 -12.89 -5.26 0.41
C GLU A 8 -14.13 -6.15 0.52
N ASP A 9 -15.11 -5.90 -0.36
CA ASP A 9 -16.36 -6.66 -0.36
C ASP A 9 -16.03 -8.15 -0.41
N GLU A 10 -16.51 -8.88 0.59
CA GLU A 10 -16.23 -10.31 0.73
C GLU A 10 -16.67 -11.05 -0.55
N LYS A 11 -15.73 -11.75 -1.18
CA LYS A 11 -15.95 -12.43 -2.46
C LYS A 11 -16.31 -13.90 -2.25
N TYR A 12 -17.34 -14.37 -2.95
CA TYR A 12 -17.84 -15.76 -2.85
C TYR A 12 -17.85 -16.45 -4.20
N ARG A 13 -17.75 -17.78 -4.19
CA ARG A 13 -17.96 -18.63 -5.37
C ARG A 13 -19.00 -19.70 -5.07
N VAL A 14 -19.70 -20.14 -6.11
CA VAL A 14 -20.71 -21.20 -6.03
C VAL A 14 -20.20 -22.43 -6.77
N ILE A 15 -20.13 -23.57 -6.08
CA ILE A 15 -19.66 -24.85 -6.64
C ILE A 15 -20.84 -25.79 -6.75
N LEU A 16 -21.09 -26.26 -7.96
CA LEU A 16 -22.03 -27.33 -8.25
C LEU A 16 -21.30 -28.67 -8.16
N HIS A 17 -21.61 -29.47 -7.14
CA HIS A 17 -20.95 -30.75 -6.90
C HIS A 17 -21.57 -31.88 -7.70
N ARG A 18 -22.90 -31.95 -7.73
CA ARG A 18 -23.68 -32.98 -8.41
C ARG A 18 -25.12 -32.53 -8.62
N ILE A 19 -25.83 -33.19 -9.53
CA ILE A 19 -27.25 -32.98 -9.79
C ILE A 19 -28.00 -34.27 -9.42
N GLY A 20 -28.95 -34.19 -8.50
CA GLY A 20 -29.75 -35.34 -8.04
C GLY A 20 -28.91 -36.53 -7.58
N GLY A 21 -29.33 -37.73 -7.99
CA GLY A 21 -28.61 -39.00 -7.89
C GLY A 21 -27.65 -39.27 -9.06
N ASN A 22 -27.35 -38.27 -9.89
CA ASN A 22 -26.50 -38.37 -11.08
C ASN A 22 -27.06 -39.30 -12.18
N THR A 23 -28.39 -39.41 -12.28
CA THR A 23 -29.05 -40.09 -13.41
C THR A 23 -29.31 -39.11 -14.56
N GLU A 24 -29.30 -39.61 -15.80
CA GLU A 24 -29.54 -38.78 -16.98
C GLU A 24 -30.93 -38.12 -16.98
N GLU A 25 -31.93 -38.80 -16.40
CA GLU A 25 -33.29 -38.26 -16.25
C GLU A 25 -33.35 -37.07 -15.28
N GLU A 26 -32.62 -37.14 -14.16
CA GLU A 26 -32.54 -36.05 -13.19
C GLU A 26 -31.74 -34.87 -13.74
N LYS A 27 -30.64 -35.12 -14.47
CA LYS A 27 -29.88 -34.09 -15.17
C LYS A 27 -30.73 -33.37 -16.21
N ALA A 28 -31.45 -34.11 -17.06
CA ALA A 28 -32.31 -33.52 -18.08
C ALA A 28 -33.44 -32.68 -17.46
N ARG A 29 -34.05 -33.17 -16.36
CA ARG A 29 -35.06 -32.41 -15.62
C ARG A 29 -34.48 -31.14 -15.01
N PHE A 30 -33.33 -31.23 -14.35
CA PHE A 30 -32.63 -30.07 -13.78
C PHE A 30 -32.29 -29.04 -14.86
N CYS A 31 -31.71 -29.47 -15.99
CA CYS A 31 -31.36 -28.57 -17.08
C CYS A 31 -32.60 -27.91 -17.69
N GLY A 32 -33.71 -28.64 -17.84
CA GLY A 32 -34.98 -28.09 -18.31
C GLY A 32 -35.54 -27.02 -17.37
N VAL A 33 -35.65 -27.34 -16.08
CA VAL A 33 -36.19 -26.41 -15.06
C VAL A 33 -35.32 -25.15 -14.95
N VAL A 34 -33.99 -25.29 -14.92
CA VAL A 34 -33.08 -24.15 -14.81
C VAL A 34 -33.07 -23.33 -16.11
N SER A 35 -33.12 -23.97 -17.27
CA SER A 35 -33.19 -23.30 -18.58
C SER A 35 -34.47 -22.47 -18.71
N GLU A 36 -35.62 -23.03 -18.32
CA GLU A 36 -36.92 -22.38 -18.39
C GLU A 36 -37.04 -21.22 -17.39
N ASN A 37 -36.69 -21.46 -16.13
CA ASN A 37 -36.88 -20.46 -15.06
C ASN A 37 -35.91 -19.28 -15.16
N TYR A 38 -34.71 -19.49 -15.71
CA TYR A 38 -33.65 -18.48 -15.71
C TYR A 38 -33.23 -18.03 -17.12
N GLY A 39 -33.83 -18.56 -18.18
CA GLY A 39 -33.53 -18.18 -19.56
C GLY A 39 -32.15 -18.60 -20.05
N ILE A 40 -31.51 -19.60 -19.42
CA ILE A 40 -30.20 -20.10 -19.83
C ILE A 40 -30.39 -21.10 -20.97
N PRO A 41 -29.66 -21.02 -22.09
CA PRO A 41 -29.81 -21.98 -23.18
C PRO A 41 -29.62 -23.44 -22.71
N LEU A 42 -30.59 -24.31 -23.01
CA LEU A 42 -30.55 -25.71 -22.61
C LEU A 42 -29.23 -26.43 -22.96
N PRO A 43 -28.64 -26.25 -24.17
CA PRO A 43 -27.36 -26.90 -24.51
C PRO A 43 -26.18 -26.45 -23.63
N LEU A 44 -26.25 -25.23 -23.06
CA LEU A 44 -25.24 -24.74 -22.14
C LEU A 44 -25.41 -25.38 -20.75
N MET A 45 -26.64 -25.53 -20.28
CA MET A 45 -26.93 -26.20 -19.01
C MET A 45 -26.53 -27.67 -19.02
N GLU A 46 -26.78 -28.38 -20.13
CA GLU A 46 -26.33 -29.77 -20.30
C GLU A 46 -24.80 -29.87 -20.21
N LYS A 47 -24.07 -28.97 -20.89
CA LYS A 47 -22.59 -28.89 -20.79
C LYS A 47 -22.10 -28.62 -19.37
N ILE A 48 -22.81 -27.79 -18.58
CA ILE A 48 -22.46 -27.49 -17.19
C ILE A 48 -22.73 -28.72 -16.30
N ALA A 49 -23.88 -29.38 -16.49
CA ALA A 49 -24.29 -30.56 -15.74
C ALA A 49 -23.34 -31.75 -15.92
N ASP A 50 -22.79 -31.94 -17.12
CA ASP A 50 -21.85 -33.01 -17.41
C ASP A 50 -20.44 -32.76 -16.87
N ARG A 51 -20.15 -31.53 -16.41
CA ARG A 51 -18.84 -31.14 -15.87
C ARG A 51 -18.80 -31.08 -14.35
N CYS A 52 -19.83 -31.55 -13.64
CA CYS A 52 -19.82 -31.58 -12.18
C CYS A 52 -18.69 -32.48 -11.64
N PRO A 53 -17.90 -32.04 -10.65
CA PRO A 53 -17.98 -30.76 -9.95
C PRO A 53 -17.41 -29.57 -10.73
N ILE A 54 -18.13 -28.44 -10.76
CA ILE A 54 -17.72 -27.22 -11.48
C ILE A 54 -18.00 -25.94 -10.67
N VAL A 55 -17.15 -24.94 -10.81
CA VAL A 55 -17.40 -23.59 -10.28
C VAL A 55 -18.33 -22.86 -11.25
N ILE A 56 -19.55 -22.54 -10.81
CA ILE A 56 -20.55 -21.87 -11.66
C ILE A 56 -20.17 -20.40 -11.86
N LYS A 57 -19.83 -19.69 -10.77
CA LYS A 57 -19.45 -18.28 -10.80
C LYS A 57 -18.54 -17.96 -9.61
N LYS A 58 -17.61 -17.04 -9.80
CA LYS A 58 -16.66 -16.53 -8.79
C LYS A 58 -16.95 -15.06 -8.51
N ASP A 59 -16.34 -14.55 -7.43
CA ASP A 59 -16.32 -13.13 -7.05
C ASP A 59 -17.70 -12.49 -6.86
N LEU A 60 -18.66 -13.27 -6.38
CA LEU A 60 -20.02 -12.81 -6.09
C LEU A 60 -20.13 -12.21 -4.68
N PRO A 61 -20.96 -11.17 -4.48
CA PRO A 61 -21.43 -10.79 -3.14
C PRO A 61 -22.22 -11.94 -2.49
N PHE A 62 -22.15 -12.06 -1.16
CA PHE A 62 -22.77 -13.18 -0.41
C PHE A 62 -24.23 -13.43 -0.82
N LYS A 63 -25.07 -12.39 -0.85
CA LYS A 63 -26.50 -12.51 -1.19
C LYS A 63 -26.71 -13.11 -2.58
N LYS A 64 -25.90 -12.73 -3.57
CA LYS A 64 -26.00 -13.28 -4.94
C LYS A 64 -25.57 -14.74 -4.98
N ALA A 65 -24.47 -15.09 -4.30
CA ALA A 65 -24.01 -16.46 -4.18
C ALA A 65 -25.02 -17.37 -3.46
N GLU A 66 -25.64 -16.86 -2.39
CA GLU A 66 -26.68 -17.53 -1.62
C GLU A 66 -27.93 -17.78 -2.47
N MET A 67 -28.47 -16.77 -3.15
CA MET A 67 -29.64 -16.93 -4.02
C MET A 67 -29.37 -17.93 -5.15
N LEU A 68 -28.19 -17.87 -5.78
CA LEU A 68 -27.81 -18.81 -6.83
C LEU A 68 -27.74 -20.25 -6.29
N ALA A 69 -27.15 -20.44 -5.11
CA ALA A 69 -27.08 -21.77 -4.51
C ALA A 69 -28.46 -22.29 -4.08
N ILE A 70 -29.36 -21.43 -3.58
CA ILE A 70 -30.74 -21.80 -3.24
C ILE A 70 -31.52 -22.22 -4.51
N ALA A 71 -31.42 -21.44 -5.59
CA ALA A 71 -32.06 -21.75 -6.88
C ALA A 71 -31.63 -23.11 -7.46
N PHE A 72 -30.34 -23.41 -7.39
CA PHE A 72 -29.82 -24.69 -7.88
C PHE A 72 -30.22 -25.84 -6.94
N LYS A 73 -30.22 -25.62 -5.62
CA LYS A 73 -30.68 -26.60 -4.64
C LYS A 73 -32.16 -26.93 -4.78
N SER A 74 -33.03 -25.93 -4.99
CA SER A 74 -34.47 -26.15 -5.21
C SER A 74 -34.76 -26.91 -6.49
N SER A 75 -33.85 -26.82 -7.47
CA SER A 75 -33.90 -27.60 -8.72
C SER A 75 -33.34 -29.03 -8.58
N GLY A 76 -32.91 -29.44 -7.38
CA GLY A 76 -32.41 -30.79 -7.09
C GLY A 76 -30.89 -30.96 -7.17
N ALA A 77 -30.11 -29.88 -7.19
CA ALA A 77 -28.65 -29.96 -7.20
C ALA A 77 -28.01 -29.92 -5.80
N SER A 78 -26.80 -30.47 -5.69
CA SER A 78 -25.94 -30.34 -4.52
C SER A 78 -24.91 -29.23 -4.77
N VAL A 79 -25.03 -28.14 -4.02
CA VAL A 79 -24.25 -26.92 -4.22
C VAL A 79 -23.64 -26.45 -2.90
N SER A 80 -22.39 -25.99 -2.93
CA SER A 80 -21.77 -25.26 -1.82
C SER A 80 -21.45 -23.82 -2.23
N VAL A 81 -21.49 -22.92 -1.24
CA VAL A 81 -20.98 -21.55 -1.37
C VAL A 81 -19.69 -21.48 -0.59
N GLU A 82 -18.62 -21.03 -1.24
CA GLU A 82 -17.34 -20.85 -0.59
C GLU A 82 -16.96 -19.37 -0.58
N LYS A 83 -16.50 -18.89 0.56
CA LYS A 83 -15.97 -17.54 0.75
C LYS A 83 -14.48 -17.55 0.43
N LYS A 84 -14.03 -16.59 -0.37
CA LYS A 84 -12.61 -16.29 -0.55
C LYS A 84 -12.08 -15.82 0.79
N ARG A 85 -11.18 -16.59 1.38
CA ARG A 85 -10.38 -16.07 2.49
C ARG A 85 -9.41 -15.09 1.90
N ASN A 86 -9.43 -13.86 2.42
CA ASN A 86 -8.27 -12.97 2.30
C ASN A 86 -7.13 -13.71 2.98
N LEU A 87 -6.32 -14.40 2.17
CA LEU A 87 -5.12 -15.07 2.67
C LEU A 87 -4.32 -13.99 3.39
N SER A 88 -3.84 -14.31 4.59
CA SER A 88 -2.99 -13.39 5.33
C SER A 88 -1.86 -12.93 4.40
N PRO A 89 -1.48 -11.64 4.44
CA PRO A 89 -0.48 -11.05 3.54
C PRO A 89 0.95 -11.58 3.78
N VAL A 90 1.08 -12.78 4.34
CA VAL A 90 2.31 -13.40 4.83
C VAL A 90 2.86 -14.33 3.75
N PHE A 91 3.97 -13.92 3.15
CA PHE A 91 4.76 -14.64 2.17
C PHE A 91 5.96 -15.32 2.86
N LEU A 92 6.38 -16.47 2.34
CA LEU A 92 7.58 -17.16 2.77
C LEU A 92 8.65 -16.91 1.70
N GLU A 93 9.77 -16.30 2.09
CA GLU A 93 10.89 -16.03 1.20
C GLU A 93 11.81 -17.27 1.05
N PHE A 94 12.54 -17.33 -0.07
CA PHE A 94 13.53 -18.36 -0.41
C PHE A 94 13.01 -19.78 -0.70
N MET A 95 11.97 -19.92 -1.54
CA MET A 95 11.49 -21.25 -1.95
C MET A 95 12.37 -21.98 -2.99
N THR A 96 13.37 -21.34 -3.62
CA THR A 96 13.75 -21.76 -5.00
C THR A 96 15.20 -22.17 -5.30
N THR A 97 16.10 -22.41 -4.33
CA THR A 97 17.49 -22.80 -4.71
C THR A 97 18.17 -23.91 -3.88
N GLY A 98 17.47 -24.67 -3.04
CA GLY A 98 18.10 -25.78 -2.30
C GLY A 98 17.12 -26.75 -1.62
N THR A 99 17.66 -27.81 -1.03
CA THR A 99 16.89 -28.73 -0.18
C THR A 99 16.33 -27.98 1.02
N CYS A 100 15.01 -27.84 1.08
CA CYS A 100 14.33 -27.17 2.17
C CYS A 100 14.61 -27.90 3.49
N ARG A 101 15.08 -27.16 4.49
CA ARG A 101 15.40 -27.70 5.83
C ARG A 101 14.30 -27.39 6.85
N LEU A 102 13.51 -26.35 6.58
CA LEU A 102 12.41 -25.92 7.43
C LEU A 102 11.07 -25.99 6.70
N GLY A 103 10.00 -26.23 7.44
CA GLY A 103 8.62 -26.17 6.95
C GLY A 103 7.81 -25.18 7.79
N LEU A 104 7.27 -24.14 7.17
CA LEU A 104 6.36 -23.20 7.85
C LEU A 104 4.98 -23.85 8.00
N GLU A 105 4.59 -24.27 9.21
CA GLU A 105 3.32 -24.96 9.46
C GLU A 105 2.16 -23.98 9.64
N SER A 106 2.41 -22.84 10.28
CA SER A 106 1.38 -21.83 10.54
C SER A 106 2.00 -20.43 10.61
N SER A 107 1.19 -19.44 10.24
CA SER A 107 1.51 -18.02 10.41
C SER A 107 0.21 -17.25 10.61
N ASN A 108 0.22 -16.28 11.51
CA ASN A 108 -0.92 -15.43 11.77
C ASN A 108 -0.45 -14.00 12.03
N LEU A 109 -1.30 -13.05 11.63
CA LEU A 109 -1.10 -11.63 11.79
C LEU A 109 -2.25 -11.08 12.64
N ARG A 110 -1.91 -10.37 13.72
CA ARG A 110 -2.90 -9.74 14.57
C ARG A 110 -2.49 -8.30 14.88
N LYS A 111 -3.40 -7.34 14.67
CA LYS A 111 -3.25 -5.99 15.20
C LYS A 111 -3.78 -5.96 16.64
N SER A 112 -2.97 -5.45 17.55
CA SER A 112 -3.37 -5.25 18.95
C SER A 112 -4.25 -3.99 19.08
N PRO A 113 -5.04 -3.85 20.17
CA PRO A 113 -5.83 -2.64 20.41
C PRO A 113 -5.00 -1.36 20.48
N GLY A 114 -3.73 -1.45 20.88
CA GLY A 114 -2.79 -0.33 20.94
C GLY A 114 -2.08 -0.03 19.61
N GLY A 115 -2.57 -0.55 18.49
CA GLY A 115 -2.02 -0.28 17.17
C GLY A 115 -0.87 -1.21 16.74
N ALA A 116 -0.15 -1.82 17.69
CA ALA A 116 0.99 -2.70 17.40
C ALA A 116 0.60 -3.97 16.63
N TRP A 117 1.42 -4.37 15.66
CA TRP A 117 1.25 -5.60 14.90
C TRP A 117 1.97 -6.77 15.56
N GLN A 118 1.34 -7.94 15.57
CA GLN A 118 1.91 -9.17 16.10
C GLN A 118 1.92 -10.22 14.99
N VAL A 119 3.11 -10.69 14.63
CA VAL A 119 3.31 -11.80 13.70
C VAL A 119 3.75 -13.00 14.50
N PHE A 120 3.01 -14.10 14.43
CA PHE A 120 3.40 -15.33 15.10
C PHE A 120 3.14 -16.53 14.22
N GLY A 121 3.93 -17.58 14.40
CA GLY A 121 3.82 -18.78 13.59
C GLY A 121 4.53 -19.96 14.23
N ARG A 122 4.55 -21.06 13.48
CA ARG A 122 5.23 -22.28 13.88
C ARG A 122 5.98 -22.84 12.69
N ILE A 123 7.23 -23.22 12.93
CA ILE A 123 8.03 -23.93 11.95
C ILE A 123 8.39 -25.32 12.44
N GLN A 124 8.65 -26.21 11.50
CA GLN A 124 9.12 -27.56 11.73
C GLN A 124 10.48 -27.75 11.06
N ASN A 125 11.42 -28.41 11.73
CA ASN A 125 12.60 -28.95 11.07
C ASN A 125 12.20 -30.19 10.26
N ILE A 126 12.35 -30.11 8.94
CA ILE A 126 11.99 -31.18 8.00
C ILE A 126 13.23 -31.88 7.44
N SER A 127 14.42 -31.44 7.85
CA SER A 127 15.68 -32.09 7.53
C SER A 127 15.94 -33.27 8.46
N SER A 128 16.90 -34.12 8.09
CA SER A 128 17.40 -35.21 8.93
C SER A 128 18.43 -34.77 9.97
N GLU A 129 18.85 -33.50 9.94
CA GLU A 129 19.92 -32.95 10.78
C GLU A 129 19.35 -32.06 11.88
N GLU A 130 20.06 -31.93 13.00
CA GLU A 130 19.74 -30.92 14.02
C GLU A 130 20.13 -29.53 13.49
N LEU A 131 19.23 -28.56 13.64
CA LEU A 131 19.47 -27.18 13.22
C LEU A 131 19.77 -26.31 14.44
N HIS A 132 20.97 -25.73 14.47
CA HIS A 132 21.40 -24.82 15.52
C HIS A 132 21.16 -23.37 15.14
N ASP A 133 20.85 -22.57 16.16
CA ASP A 133 20.78 -21.11 16.10
C ASP A 133 19.90 -20.62 14.96
N VAL A 134 18.69 -21.16 14.85
CA VAL A 134 17.72 -20.74 13.85
C VAL A 134 17.01 -19.47 14.31
N TRP A 135 16.92 -18.50 13.41
CA TRP A 135 16.23 -17.22 13.60
C TRP A 135 15.14 -17.07 12.55
N ALA A 136 14.01 -16.49 12.95
CA ALA A 136 13.00 -16.02 12.02
C ALA A 136 13.24 -14.53 11.74
N LEU A 137 13.34 -14.18 10.46
CA LEU A 137 13.37 -12.81 9.97
C LEU A 137 11.96 -12.49 9.46
N ILE A 138 11.32 -11.48 10.02
CA ILE A 138 9.97 -11.04 9.66
C ILE A 138 10.07 -9.62 9.14
N GLN A 139 9.63 -9.38 7.92
CA GLN A 139 9.69 -8.07 7.26
C GLN A 139 8.27 -7.60 6.95
N LEU A 140 7.99 -6.34 7.27
CA LEU A 140 6.73 -5.67 6.99
C LEU A 140 6.93 -4.70 5.82
N PHE A 141 6.03 -4.76 4.86
CA PHE A 141 6.04 -3.94 3.66
C PHE A 141 4.72 -3.17 3.55
N ASP A 142 4.81 -1.97 2.99
CA ASP A 142 3.65 -1.15 2.68
C ASP A 142 3.01 -1.55 1.34
N GLU A 143 2.03 -0.78 0.90
CA GLU A 143 1.32 -0.99 -0.35
C GLU A 143 2.18 -0.80 -1.63
N TYR A 144 3.39 -0.24 -1.49
CA TYR A 144 4.36 -0.04 -2.58
C TYR A 144 5.49 -1.06 -2.57
N GLU A 145 5.35 -2.09 -1.74
CA GLU A 145 6.39 -3.08 -1.47
C GLU A 145 7.67 -2.46 -0.89
N GLU A 146 7.58 -1.29 -0.23
CA GLU A 146 8.70 -0.71 0.50
C GLU A 146 8.76 -1.28 1.91
N LEU A 147 9.98 -1.63 2.36
CA LEU A 147 10.21 -2.19 3.69
C LEU A 147 9.94 -1.12 4.75
N ILE A 148 8.90 -1.33 5.56
CA ILE A 148 8.53 -0.44 6.68
C ILE A 148 9.39 -0.75 7.90
N ALA A 149 9.40 -2.03 8.29
CA ALA A 149 10.03 -2.50 9.51
C ALA A 149 10.41 -3.98 9.35
N PHE A 150 11.39 -4.44 10.12
CA PHE A 150 11.71 -5.85 10.18
C PHE A 150 12.11 -6.23 11.59
N GLU A 151 11.92 -7.51 11.93
CA GLU A 151 12.44 -8.06 13.17
C GLU A 151 13.06 -9.43 13.00
N GLU A 152 14.05 -9.68 13.85
CA GLU A 152 14.84 -10.91 13.87
C GLU A 152 14.73 -11.55 15.25
N ILE A 153 14.10 -12.71 15.31
CA ILE A 153 13.79 -13.40 16.56
C ILE A 153 14.43 -14.78 16.57
N PRO A 154 15.22 -15.11 17.61
CA PRO A 154 15.72 -16.47 17.77
C PRO A 154 14.55 -17.40 18.09
N LEU A 155 14.61 -18.63 17.57
CA LEU A 155 13.62 -19.63 17.95
C LEU A 155 13.82 -20.05 19.42
N PRO A 156 12.74 -20.23 20.18
CA PRO A 156 12.80 -20.62 21.59
C PRO A 156 13.30 -22.07 21.78
N ILE A 157 13.12 -22.93 20.78
CA ILE A 157 13.68 -24.28 20.74
C ILE A 157 14.95 -24.25 19.89
N ASN A 158 16.10 -24.44 20.53
CA ASN A 158 17.43 -24.45 19.92
C ASN A 158 18.35 -25.41 20.71
N PRO A 159 18.94 -26.46 20.11
CA PRO A 159 18.79 -26.88 18.72
C PRO A 159 17.37 -27.34 18.38
N LEU A 160 17.01 -27.24 17.10
CA LEU A 160 15.76 -27.75 16.57
C LEU A 160 15.99 -29.15 15.99
N SER A 161 15.49 -30.18 16.68
CA SER A 161 15.69 -31.59 16.31
C SER A 161 14.89 -31.97 15.05
N PRO A 162 15.25 -33.04 14.32
CA PRO A 162 14.46 -33.52 13.18
C PRO A 162 12.99 -33.77 13.54
N ASN A 163 12.07 -33.26 12.71
CA ASN A 163 10.61 -33.27 12.91
C ASN A 163 10.08 -32.49 14.11
N GLU A 164 10.95 -31.77 14.84
CA GLU A 164 10.54 -30.90 15.94
C GLU A 164 10.03 -29.57 15.43
N SER A 165 9.02 -29.02 16.10
CA SER A 165 8.39 -27.76 15.70
C SER A 165 8.55 -26.69 16.79
N SER A 166 9.02 -25.51 16.38
CA SER A 166 9.27 -24.36 17.24
C SER A 166 8.37 -23.18 16.89
N PRO A 167 7.74 -22.52 17.89
CA PRO A 167 6.96 -21.31 17.66
C PRO A 167 7.86 -20.08 17.50
N PHE A 168 7.38 -19.06 16.81
CA PHE A 168 8.03 -17.75 16.77
C PHE A 168 6.98 -16.63 16.92
N LYS A 169 7.38 -15.50 17.49
CA LYS A 169 6.52 -14.32 17.66
C LYS A 169 7.34 -13.03 17.59
N ALA A 170 6.99 -12.13 16.68
CA ALA A 170 7.48 -10.76 16.62
C ALA A 170 6.35 -9.77 16.92
N ILE A 171 6.72 -8.66 17.53
CA ILE A 171 5.82 -7.54 17.85
C ILE A 171 6.43 -6.29 17.24
N PHE A 172 5.64 -5.58 16.44
CA PHE A 172 6.02 -4.33 15.81
C PHE A 172 5.17 -3.23 16.42
N GLU A 173 5.81 -2.30 17.12
CA GLU A 173 5.13 -1.18 17.77
C GLU A 173 4.78 -0.09 16.75
N GLY A 174 3.68 0.63 17.00
CA GLY A 174 3.20 1.72 16.16
C GLY A 174 2.09 1.32 15.17
N GLU A 175 1.39 2.34 14.65
CA GLU A 175 0.36 2.18 13.63
C GLU A 175 0.99 2.09 12.24
N LEU A 176 1.56 0.93 11.91
CA LEU A 176 2.21 0.71 10.61
C LEU A 176 1.17 0.36 9.51
N PRO A 177 1.24 0.95 8.30
CA PRO A 177 0.36 0.63 7.17
C PRO A 177 0.80 -0.67 6.45
N VAL A 178 0.73 -1.79 7.16
CA VAL A 178 1.23 -3.09 6.66
C VAL A 178 0.29 -3.66 5.59
N GLN A 179 0.80 -3.82 4.36
CA GLN A 179 0.09 -4.46 3.26
C GLN A 179 0.64 -5.86 2.95
N LYS A 180 1.94 -6.06 3.13
CA LYS A 180 2.65 -7.31 2.84
C LYS A 180 3.60 -7.67 3.97
N ILE A 181 3.72 -8.96 4.28
CA ILE A 181 4.62 -9.49 5.29
C ILE A 181 5.44 -10.58 4.65
N SER A 182 6.75 -10.54 4.83
CA SER A 182 7.63 -11.62 4.44
C SER A 182 8.20 -12.30 5.68
N ILE A 183 8.33 -13.62 5.62
CA ILE A 183 8.99 -14.43 6.63
C ILE A 183 10.13 -15.18 5.94
N ALA A 184 11.31 -15.11 6.52
CA ALA A 184 12.48 -15.88 6.13
C ALA A 184 13.12 -16.51 7.36
N PHE A 185 13.99 -17.50 7.15
CA PHE A 185 14.75 -18.15 8.22
C PHE A 185 16.23 -18.09 7.91
N ARG A 186 17.04 -17.96 8.96
CA ARG A 186 18.50 -17.93 8.83
C ARG A 186 19.17 -18.49 10.09
N ASN A 187 20.45 -18.80 9.99
CA ASN A 187 21.24 -19.16 11.17
C ASN A 187 21.89 -17.93 11.84
N ALA A 188 22.53 -18.12 13.00
CA ALA A 188 23.24 -17.03 13.71
C ALA A 188 24.35 -16.36 12.88
N SER A 189 24.90 -17.03 11.87
CA SER A 189 25.88 -16.44 10.94
C SER A 189 25.22 -15.60 9.83
N GLY A 190 23.89 -15.46 9.84
CA GLY A 190 23.14 -14.72 8.82
C GLY A 190 22.88 -15.51 7.54
N ASN A 191 23.30 -16.77 7.45
CA ASN A 191 23.08 -17.58 6.24
C ASN A 191 21.61 -18.00 6.14
N PRO A 192 20.96 -17.82 4.97
CA PRO A 192 19.56 -18.19 4.80
C PRO A 192 19.37 -19.71 4.94
N LEU A 193 18.29 -20.10 5.59
CA LEU A 193 17.85 -21.49 5.73
C LEU A 193 16.62 -21.70 4.83
N PRO A 194 16.77 -22.43 3.70
CA PRO A 194 15.67 -22.68 2.78
C PRO A 194 14.48 -23.33 3.49
N ALA A 195 13.30 -22.76 3.28
CA ALA A 195 12.07 -23.18 3.93
C ALA A 195 10.96 -23.42 2.90
N MET A 196 10.14 -24.44 3.15
CA MET A 196 8.93 -24.71 2.37
C MET A 196 7.68 -24.25 3.12
N ASP A 197 6.69 -23.80 2.36
CA ASP A 197 5.41 -23.39 2.91
C ASP A 197 4.51 -24.62 3.10
N LYS A 198 4.40 -25.11 4.34
CA LYS A 198 3.52 -26.23 4.72
C LYS A 198 2.16 -25.76 5.22
N ARG A 199 1.85 -24.45 5.16
CA ARG A 199 0.57 -23.92 5.61
C ARG A 199 -0.54 -24.47 4.73
N GLN A 200 -1.64 -24.93 5.33
CA GLN A 200 -2.85 -25.28 4.59
C GLN A 200 -3.56 -23.99 4.11
N LYS A 201 -3.10 -23.40 3.01
CA LYS A 201 -3.75 -22.26 2.36
C LYS A 201 -5.00 -22.73 1.63
N ARG A 202 -6.09 -23.00 2.36
CA ARG A 202 -7.42 -23.07 1.74
C ARG A 202 -7.86 -21.65 1.42
N GLU A 203 -7.62 -21.24 0.18
CA GLU A 203 -8.05 -19.93 -0.36
C GLU A 203 -9.57 -19.77 -0.27
N TRP A 204 -10.31 -20.88 -0.31
CA TRP A 204 -11.78 -20.89 -0.26
C TRP A 204 -12.28 -21.73 0.91
N VAL A 205 -13.26 -21.21 1.64
CA VAL A 205 -13.88 -21.90 2.77
C VAL A 205 -15.39 -21.92 2.63
N GLU A 206 -15.96 -23.12 2.72
CA GLU A 206 -17.39 -23.33 2.65
C GLU A 206 -18.13 -22.57 3.76
N VAL A 207 -19.17 -21.86 3.36
CA VAL A 207 -20.05 -21.10 4.25
C VAL A 207 -21.39 -21.83 4.34
N LYS A 208 -21.86 -22.02 5.58
CA LYS A 208 -23.18 -22.60 5.82
C LYS A 208 -24.25 -21.61 5.39
N ILE A 209 -24.99 -21.97 4.36
CA ILE A 209 -26.20 -21.25 3.92
C ILE A 209 -27.33 -21.65 4.87
N ALA A 210 -28.13 -20.69 5.33
CA ALA A 210 -29.31 -21.01 6.12
C ALA A 210 -30.28 -21.82 5.25
N GLU A 211 -30.51 -23.08 5.60
CA GLU A 211 -31.50 -23.89 4.90
C GLU A 211 -32.87 -23.27 5.13
N THR A 212 -33.46 -22.71 4.06
CA THR A 212 -34.83 -22.27 4.06
C THR A 212 -35.68 -23.48 4.44
N ARG A 213 -36.28 -23.46 5.64
CA ARG A 213 -37.18 -24.52 6.09
C ARG A 213 -38.24 -24.71 5.02
N GLU A 214 -38.14 -25.82 4.28
CA GLU A 214 -39.20 -26.29 3.41
C GLU A 214 -40.48 -26.36 4.25
N LYS A 215 -41.41 -25.44 4.03
CA LYS A 215 -42.80 -25.61 4.46
C LYS A 215 -43.38 -26.70 3.57
N SER A 216 -43.06 -27.95 3.86
CA SER A 216 -43.75 -29.10 3.31
C SER A 216 -45.19 -29.11 3.85
N GLY A 217 -46.11 -28.57 3.07
CA GLY A 217 -47.55 -28.72 3.26
C GLY A 217 -48.23 -28.67 1.90
N PRO A 218 -48.90 -29.74 1.45
CA PRO A 218 -49.61 -29.73 0.18
C PRO A 218 -50.82 -28.79 0.30
N LEU A 219 -50.82 -27.70 -0.46
CA LEU A 219 -52.01 -26.86 -0.64
C LEU A 219 -52.99 -27.62 -1.55
N PRO A 220 -54.24 -27.90 -1.10
CA PRO A 220 -55.25 -28.45 -1.98
C PRO A 220 -55.73 -27.36 -2.95
N LEU A 221 -55.74 -27.71 -4.23
CA LEU A 221 -56.48 -27.01 -5.27
C LEU A 221 -57.95 -26.94 -4.86
N THR A 222 -58.48 -25.73 -4.63
CA THR A 222 -59.92 -25.51 -4.52
C THR A 222 -60.37 -24.62 -5.66
N GLU A 223 -61.41 -25.12 -6.32
CA GLU A 223 -62.07 -24.63 -7.51
C GLU A 223 -62.57 -23.19 -7.37
N ILE A 224 -62.49 -22.48 -8.49
CA ILE A 224 -63.13 -21.20 -8.75
C ILE A 224 -64.64 -21.41 -8.71
N SER A 225 -65.35 -20.65 -7.87
CA SER A 225 -66.77 -20.39 -8.06
C SER A 225 -67.08 -18.93 -7.78
N GLU A 226 -67.77 -18.32 -8.74
CA GLU A 226 -68.38 -16.99 -8.70
C GLU A 226 -69.33 -16.85 -7.49
N GLU A 227 -69.31 -15.70 -6.82
CA GLU A 227 -70.52 -14.89 -6.54
C GLU A 227 -70.20 -13.62 -5.72
N VAL A 228 -70.51 -12.48 -6.34
CA VAL A 228 -71.29 -11.33 -5.82
C VAL A 228 -70.78 -10.55 -4.58
N LEU A 229 -70.35 -9.31 -4.84
CA LEU A 229 -70.19 -8.20 -3.88
C LEU A 229 -71.55 -7.77 -3.29
N PRO A 230 -71.58 -7.26 -2.03
CA PRO A 230 -71.87 -5.84 -1.83
C PRO A 230 -71.04 -5.19 -0.68
N ALA A 231 -70.45 -4.02 -0.90
CA ALA A 231 -70.95 -2.65 -0.63
C ALA A 231 -70.56 -2.10 0.76
N PHE A 232 -69.72 -1.06 0.72
CA PHE A 232 -69.27 -0.24 1.84
C PHE A 232 -70.36 0.75 2.30
N GLU A 233 -70.50 0.93 3.61
CA GLU A 233 -70.87 2.23 4.20
C GLU A 233 -70.07 2.48 5.49
N PRO A 234 -69.55 3.70 5.71
CA PRO A 234 -68.78 4.09 6.89
C PRO A 234 -69.67 4.77 7.95
N GLN A 235 -69.35 4.59 9.23
CA GLN A 235 -69.93 5.40 10.30
C GLN A 235 -68.85 6.21 11.03
N ILE A 236 -69.05 7.52 10.99
CA ILE A 236 -68.37 8.59 11.72
C ILE A 236 -69.11 8.78 13.06
N SER A 237 -68.37 8.90 14.17
CA SER A 237 -68.80 9.66 15.37
C SER A 237 -67.56 10.31 15.98
N LEU A 238 -67.42 11.63 15.90
CA LEU A 238 -67.88 12.68 16.83
C LEU A 238 -67.29 12.61 18.25
N ILE A 239 -66.36 13.54 18.47
CA ILE A 239 -65.75 14.01 19.73
C ILE A 239 -66.81 14.77 20.57
N PRO A 240 -66.63 14.95 21.90
CA PRO A 240 -66.16 16.26 22.41
C PRO A 240 -65.18 16.14 23.62
N GLU A 241 -64.05 16.85 23.62
CA GLU A 241 -63.78 18.17 24.22
C GLU A 241 -63.65 18.25 25.75
N GLY A 242 -62.56 18.88 26.18
CA GLY A 242 -62.36 19.58 27.46
C GLY A 242 -60.95 19.36 28.03
N ILE A 243 -60.21 20.30 28.62
CA ILE A 243 -60.40 21.73 28.97
C ILE A 243 -59.02 22.25 29.50
N GLU A 244 -58.70 23.53 29.24
CA GLU A 244 -57.83 24.50 30.00
C GLU A 244 -56.29 24.32 30.11
N GLU A 245 -55.49 25.28 29.59
CA GLU A 245 -54.89 26.50 30.23
C GLU A 245 -53.70 26.18 31.18
N LYS A 246 -52.53 26.86 31.24
CA LYS A 246 -52.19 28.29 31.09
C LYS A 246 -50.65 28.56 31.24
N LEU A 247 -50.19 29.67 30.64
CA LEU A 247 -49.16 30.67 31.06
C LEU A 247 -47.66 30.27 31.31
N GLU A 248 -46.70 30.87 30.56
CA GLU A 248 -45.78 32.02 30.89
C GLU A 248 -44.55 31.61 31.77
N LYS A 249 -43.29 32.10 31.65
CA LYS A 249 -42.66 33.31 31.08
C LYS A 249 -41.10 33.22 31.12
N GLU A 250 -40.44 33.98 30.24
CA GLU A 250 -39.18 34.79 30.34
C GLU A 250 -38.02 34.37 31.28
N GLY A 251 -36.77 34.31 30.79
CA GLY A 251 -35.77 35.41 30.81
C GLY A 251 -34.58 34.97 31.71
N THR A 252 -33.32 35.42 31.68
CA THR A 252 -32.57 36.50 31.02
C THR A 252 -31.06 36.26 31.29
N GLU A 253 -30.25 36.85 30.42
CA GLU A 253 -28.79 37.12 30.33
C GLU A 253 -27.89 37.29 31.57
N GLY A 254 -26.57 37.19 31.30
CA GLY A 254 -25.48 37.98 31.92
C GLY A 254 -24.59 37.20 32.90
N ALA A 255 -23.26 37.39 33.02
CA ALA A 255 -22.33 38.34 32.42
C ALA A 255 -20.87 37.86 32.71
N SER A 256 -19.95 38.45 31.94
CA SER A 256 -18.48 38.48 32.01
C SER A 256 -17.85 38.91 33.34
N VAL A 257 -16.54 38.63 33.55
CA VAL A 257 -15.47 39.62 33.89
C VAL A 257 -14.07 38.96 33.92
N GLU A 258 -13.12 39.69 33.34
CA GLU A 258 -11.65 39.54 33.23
C GLU A 258 -10.88 39.82 34.54
N ILE A 259 -9.62 39.39 34.61
CA ILE A 259 -8.38 40.17 34.92
C ILE A 259 -7.26 39.21 35.38
N SER A 260 -6.06 39.37 34.80
CA SER A 260 -4.79 38.70 35.18
C SER A 260 -3.82 39.67 35.93
N PRO A 261 -2.51 39.35 36.11
CA PRO A 261 -1.82 39.08 37.39
C PRO A 261 -0.81 40.23 37.74
N PRO A 262 0.26 40.14 38.59
CA PRO A 262 1.43 39.23 38.47
C PRO A 262 2.14 38.88 39.82
N GLY A 263 3.24 38.10 39.79
CA GLY A 263 4.17 38.00 40.93
C GLY A 263 5.20 36.87 40.85
N THR A 264 6.40 37.19 40.37
CA THR A 264 7.65 36.41 40.35
C THR A 264 8.31 36.34 41.73
N GLU A 265 8.88 35.19 42.12
CA GLU A 265 10.04 35.13 43.02
C GLU A 265 10.80 33.79 42.86
N GLU A 266 12.13 33.88 42.86
CA GLU A 266 13.12 32.83 42.59
C GLU A 266 13.70 32.20 43.88
N LEU A 267 13.97 30.88 43.83
CA LEU A 267 15.04 30.10 44.52
C LEU A 267 15.00 29.91 46.06
N PRO A 268 15.73 28.93 46.67
CA PRO A 268 16.47 27.77 46.16
C PRO A 268 16.23 26.42 46.89
N LEU A 269 16.86 25.38 46.33
CA LEU A 269 17.19 24.03 46.84
C LEU A 269 17.43 23.88 48.36
N THR A 270 16.97 22.76 48.95
CA THR A 270 17.81 21.81 49.73
C THR A 270 17.07 20.49 50.08
N SER A 271 17.85 19.41 49.97
CA SER A 271 17.89 18.16 50.77
C SER A 271 16.71 17.19 50.81
N ASP A 272 16.94 16.02 50.21
CA ASP A 272 16.87 14.68 50.80
C ASP A 272 16.13 14.54 52.15
N GLU A 273 15.07 13.73 52.15
CA GLU A 273 14.87 12.71 53.19
C GLU A 273 13.99 11.57 52.65
N GLU A 274 14.54 10.35 52.74
CA GLU A 274 13.79 9.10 52.66
C GLU A 274 12.65 9.10 53.68
N ILE A 275 11.57 8.32 53.40
CA ILE A 275 10.99 7.30 54.27
C ILE A 275 9.48 7.11 53.99
N LYS A 276 9.13 5.84 53.73
CA LYS A 276 7.84 5.13 53.94
C LYS A 276 6.67 5.37 52.98
N SER A 277 6.42 4.31 52.22
CA SER A 277 5.10 3.74 51.92
C SER A 277 4.14 3.78 53.13
N PRO A 278 2.83 3.90 52.88
CA PRO A 278 2.03 2.69 52.88
C PRO A 278 1.04 2.61 51.72
N GLY A 279 0.77 1.38 51.29
CA GLY A 279 -0.35 1.09 50.41
C GLY A 279 -1.68 1.21 51.14
N GLU A 280 -2.72 1.51 50.38
CA GLU A 280 -4.08 1.18 50.77
C GLU A 280 -4.92 0.93 49.52
N GLU A 281 -5.63 -0.19 49.58
CA GLU A 281 -6.57 -0.72 48.62
C GLU A 281 -7.74 0.24 48.43
N PHE A 282 -8.22 0.42 47.19
CA PHE A 282 -9.59 0.85 46.97
C PHE A 282 -10.28 -0.06 45.97
N ALA A 283 -11.18 -0.85 46.53
CA ALA A 283 -12.12 -1.69 45.83
C ALA A 283 -13.20 -0.85 45.14
N LEU A 284 -13.49 -1.28 43.91
CA LEU A 284 -14.76 -1.27 43.19
C LEU A 284 -15.99 -0.77 43.95
N ASN A 285 -16.67 0.23 43.38
CA ASN A 285 -18.11 0.26 43.25
C ASN A 285 -18.51 1.09 42.02
N PHE A 286 -18.83 0.36 40.94
CA PHE A 286 -19.53 0.87 39.77
C PHE A 286 -21.01 1.08 40.14
N PHE A 287 -21.52 2.31 40.02
CA PHE A 287 -22.95 2.56 39.97
C PHE A 287 -23.36 2.88 38.54
N GLU A 288 -24.29 2.06 38.05
CA GLU A 288 -25.12 2.30 36.88
C GLU A 288 -25.86 3.63 36.98
N LYS A 289 -25.96 4.36 35.86
CA LYS A 289 -27.16 5.14 35.52
C LYS A 289 -27.23 5.34 34.01
N GLY A 290 -28.25 4.71 33.42
CA GLY A 290 -28.56 4.77 32.01
C GLY A 290 -29.03 6.15 31.55
N GLY A 291 -28.69 6.46 30.29
CA GLY A 291 -29.25 7.56 29.52
C GLY A 291 -30.53 7.13 28.79
N PRO A 292 -31.50 8.04 28.59
CA PRO A 292 -32.78 7.73 27.97
C PRO A 292 -32.71 7.69 26.44
N GLN A 293 -33.54 6.81 25.87
CA GLN A 293 -33.79 6.63 24.44
C GLN A 293 -34.53 7.84 23.84
N GLN A 294 -34.07 8.27 22.66
CA GLN A 294 -34.76 9.20 21.77
C GLN A 294 -35.77 8.42 20.90
N GLU A 295 -37.03 8.83 20.97
CA GLU A 295 -38.10 8.43 20.04
C GLU A 295 -38.08 9.35 18.81
N GLU A 296 -37.76 8.80 17.63
CA GLU A 296 -38.00 9.46 16.35
C GLU A 296 -39.35 9.03 15.76
N LYS A 297 -40.19 10.04 15.51
CA LYS A 297 -41.49 9.93 14.83
C LYS A 297 -41.28 9.65 13.33
N LYS A 298 -41.75 8.50 12.86
CA LYS A 298 -41.98 8.21 11.44
C LYS A 298 -43.36 8.70 10.99
N GLY A 299 -43.39 9.57 9.98
CA GLY A 299 -44.57 9.83 9.15
C GLY A 299 -44.85 8.64 8.24
N LYS A 300 -46.14 8.33 8.04
CA LYS A 300 -46.63 7.31 7.11
C LYS A 300 -47.00 7.98 5.79
N GLU A 301 -46.25 7.67 4.74
CA GLU A 301 -46.73 7.71 3.35
C GLU A 301 -47.22 6.30 2.99
N GLU A 302 -48.47 6.20 2.51
CA GLU A 302 -49.04 4.96 1.99
C GLU A 302 -48.56 4.75 0.55
N GLU A 303 -47.43 4.07 0.39
CA GLU A 303 -47.03 3.47 -0.88
C GLU A 303 -47.56 2.03 -0.97
N ARG A 304 -48.31 1.76 -2.04
CA ARG A 304 -48.90 0.47 -2.36
C ARG A 304 -47.80 -0.46 -2.90
N PHE A 305 -47.11 -1.17 -2.00
CA PHE A 305 -46.09 -2.17 -2.40
C PHE A 305 -46.75 -3.45 -2.92
N GLU A 306 -46.44 -3.81 -4.17
CA GLU A 306 -46.60 -5.17 -4.69
C GLU A 306 -45.66 -6.11 -3.91
N ILE A 307 -46.19 -7.25 -3.44
CA ILE A 307 -45.41 -8.29 -2.78
C ILE A 307 -44.65 -9.05 -3.87
N VAL A 308 -43.45 -8.60 -4.18
CA VAL A 308 -42.49 -9.34 -5.01
C VAL A 308 -42.01 -10.55 -4.20
N THR A 309 -42.17 -11.76 -4.73
CA THR A 309 -41.75 -12.98 -4.03
C THR A 309 -40.22 -13.11 -4.04
N GLU A 310 -39.64 -13.87 -3.09
CA GLU A 310 -38.19 -14.15 -3.08
C GLU A 310 -37.74 -14.88 -4.36
N GLU A 311 -38.66 -15.60 -5.01
CA GLU A 311 -38.43 -16.30 -6.27
C GLU A 311 -38.28 -15.32 -7.45
N ASP A 312 -39.13 -14.29 -7.52
CA ASP A 312 -39.03 -13.23 -8.54
C ASP A 312 -37.72 -12.44 -8.42
N ARG A 313 -37.26 -12.18 -7.18
CA ARG A 313 -35.97 -11.53 -6.91
C ARG A 313 -34.78 -12.40 -7.30
N ALA A 314 -34.86 -13.71 -7.10
CA ALA A 314 -33.80 -14.64 -7.51
C ALA A 314 -33.70 -14.72 -9.05
N GLN A 315 -34.83 -14.69 -9.76
CA GLN A 315 -34.85 -14.67 -11.23
C GLN A 315 -34.18 -13.42 -11.81
N GLU A 316 -34.47 -12.24 -11.26
CA GLU A 316 -33.87 -10.98 -11.72
C GLU A 316 -32.35 -10.95 -11.54
N VAL A 317 -31.86 -11.47 -10.41
CA VAL A 317 -30.42 -11.52 -10.10
C VAL A 317 -29.67 -12.51 -11.00
N ILE A 318 -30.26 -13.68 -11.27
CA ILE A 318 -29.63 -14.68 -12.13
C ILE A 318 -29.59 -14.19 -13.59
N ARG A 319 -30.66 -13.54 -14.06
CA ARG A 319 -30.68 -12.92 -15.40
C ARG A 319 -29.59 -11.84 -15.52
N ALA A 320 -29.49 -10.94 -14.54
CA ALA A 320 -28.47 -9.88 -14.52
C ALA A 320 -27.02 -10.42 -14.47
N LEU A 321 -26.78 -11.58 -13.84
CA LEU A 321 -25.45 -12.19 -13.75
C LEU A 321 -24.97 -12.87 -15.04
N MET A 322 -25.89 -13.13 -15.96
CA MET A 322 -25.63 -13.85 -17.23
C MET A 322 -25.59 -12.90 -18.44
N ASP A 323 -26.12 -11.68 -18.34
CA ASP A 323 -26.02 -10.63 -19.37
C ASP A 323 -24.66 -9.91 -19.38
N GLU A 324 -23.85 -10.04 -18.32
CA GLU A 324 -22.47 -9.53 -18.28
C GLU A 324 -21.49 -10.50 -19.01
N GLY A 325 -21.50 -10.45 -20.34
CA GLY A 325 -20.43 -10.97 -21.21
C GLY A 325 -20.39 -12.50 -21.38
N THR A 326 -20.50 -12.94 -22.63
CA THR A 326 -20.14 -14.32 -23.03
C THR A 326 -18.70 -14.62 -22.64
N PRO A 327 -18.40 -15.74 -21.96
CA PRO A 327 -17.03 -16.11 -21.66
C PRO A 327 -16.30 -16.48 -22.96
N ASP A 328 -15.14 -15.86 -23.21
CA ASP A 328 -14.21 -16.31 -24.23
C ASP A 328 -13.83 -17.77 -23.95
N GLU A 329 -13.84 -18.62 -24.99
CA GLU A 329 -13.57 -20.06 -24.87
C GLU A 329 -12.14 -20.38 -24.36
N GLU A 330 -11.28 -19.38 -24.18
CA GLU A 330 -9.89 -19.55 -23.72
C GLU A 330 -9.70 -19.65 -22.19
N ASP A 331 -10.69 -19.29 -21.36
CA ASP A 331 -10.57 -19.31 -19.89
C ASP A 331 -10.89 -20.67 -19.22
N LEU A 332 -11.11 -21.72 -20.03
CA LEU A 332 -11.47 -23.07 -19.56
C LEU A 332 -10.28 -24.04 -19.43
N ARG A 333 -9.08 -23.54 -19.11
CA ARG A 333 -7.94 -24.41 -18.77
C ARG A 333 -7.96 -24.78 -17.27
N LEU A 334 -8.17 -26.07 -17.00
CA LEU A 334 -7.99 -26.67 -15.67
C LEU A 334 -6.50 -26.77 -15.33
N ASP A 335 -6.08 -26.15 -14.24
CA ASP A 335 -4.81 -26.43 -13.56
C ASP A 335 -4.88 -27.82 -12.88
N TYR A 336 -4.19 -28.79 -13.47
CA TYR A 336 -3.82 -30.03 -12.76
C TYR A 336 -2.40 -29.87 -12.19
N PRO A 337 -2.13 -30.38 -10.96
CA PRO A 337 -0.77 -30.46 -10.45
C PRO A 337 0.01 -31.50 -11.27
N ALA A 338 1.10 -31.07 -11.89
CA ALA A 338 2.00 -31.94 -12.64
C ALA A 338 2.72 -32.90 -11.68
N ASP A 339 2.54 -34.19 -11.94
CA ASP A 339 3.26 -35.30 -11.32
C ASP A 339 4.63 -35.44 -12.01
N ASP A 340 5.67 -35.58 -11.19
CA ASP A 340 7.08 -35.55 -11.58
C ASP A 340 7.47 -36.90 -12.21
N ARG A 341 7.73 -36.90 -13.52
CA ARG A 341 8.46 -37.96 -14.20
C ARG A 341 9.53 -37.37 -15.12
N THR A 342 10.74 -37.52 -14.63
CA THR A 342 12.02 -37.51 -15.33
C THR A 342 11.96 -38.35 -16.60
N GLU A 343 12.38 -37.79 -17.74
CA GLU A 343 13.43 -38.40 -18.57
C GLU A 343 13.96 -37.44 -19.65
N ASP A 344 15.24 -37.67 -19.94
CA ASP A 344 16.13 -37.01 -20.90
C ASP A 344 15.53 -36.74 -22.29
N ILE A 345 15.97 -35.66 -22.96
CA ILE A 345 16.46 -35.69 -24.36
C ILE A 345 17.19 -34.36 -24.71
N ARG A 346 18.52 -34.52 -24.85
CA ARG A 346 19.48 -33.97 -25.82
C ARG A 346 19.21 -32.62 -26.53
N ARG A 347 20.22 -31.75 -26.36
CA ARG A 347 20.70 -30.66 -27.24
C ARG A 347 20.42 -30.86 -28.73
N ILE A 348 19.72 -29.89 -29.34
CA ILE A 348 19.87 -29.50 -30.75
C ILE A 348 19.68 -27.97 -30.84
N GLU A 349 20.70 -27.26 -31.31
CA GLU A 349 20.65 -25.85 -31.74
C GLU A 349 19.71 -25.69 -32.95
N PRO A 350 19.01 -24.56 -33.11
CA PRO A 350 18.51 -24.16 -34.41
C PRO A 350 19.22 -22.90 -34.91
N ASP A 351 19.98 -23.11 -35.98
CA ASP A 351 20.39 -22.11 -36.96
C ASP A 351 19.19 -21.36 -37.55
N PHE A 352 19.36 -20.04 -37.70
CA PHE A 352 18.50 -19.18 -38.49
C PHE A 352 18.68 -19.43 -40.00
N PRO A 353 17.61 -19.45 -40.80
CA PRO A 353 17.69 -19.08 -42.19
C PRO A 353 16.98 -17.75 -42.47
N LEU A 354 17.75 -16.86 -43.11
CA LEU A 354 17.29 -15.77 -43.95
C LEU A 354 16.14 -16.20 -44.86
N TYR A 355 15.10 -15.37 -44.97
CA TYR A 355 14.15 -15.46 -46.07
C TYR A 355 14.09 -14.16 -46.87
N GLU A 356 14.33 -14.32 -48.17
CA GLU A 356 14.20 -13.33 -49.22
C GLU A 356 12.74 -13.07 -49.61
N LYS A 357 12.43 -11.79 -49.82
CA LYS A 357 11.87 -11.22 -51.06
C LYS A 357 10.60 -11.87 -51.65
N GLY A 358 9.46 -11.23 -51.38
CA GLY A 358 8.25 -11.28 -52.20
C GLY A 358 7.66 -9.87 -52.38
N ALA A 359 7.57 -9.41 -53.62
CA ALA A 359 6.87 -8.18 -54.04
C ALA A 359 5.45 -8.53 -54.58
N PRO A 360 4.69 -7.58 -55.15
CA PRO A 360 3.99 -6.45 -54.53
C PRO A 360 2.46 -6.57 -54.72
N VAL A 361 1.65 -5.89 -53.89
CA VAL A 361 0.21 -5.72 -54.16
C VAL A 361 -0.14 -4.23 -54.12
N MET A 362 -0.83 -3.81 -55.18
CA MET A 362 -1.49 -2.52 -55.38
C MET A 362 -2.28 -2.08 -54.14
N GLY A 363 -2.42 -0.83 -53.74
CA GLY A 363 -2.36 0.43 -54.47
C GLY A 363 -3.55 1.26 -54.01
N GLU A 364 -3.38 2.03 -52.94
CA GLU A 364 -4.29 3.14 -52.59
C GLU A 364 -3.46 4.34 -52.16
N LYS A 365 -3.67 5.45 -52.87
CA LYS A 365 -3.05 6.76 -52.62
C LYS A 365 -3.73 7.43 -51.41
N PRO A 366 -2.96 7.96 -50.45
CA PRO A 366 -3.37 9.14 -49.71
C PRO A 366 -2.64 10.38 -50.24
N ALA A 367 -3.38 11.48 -50.29
CA ALA A 367 -2.93 12.78 -50.75
C ALA A 367 -1.73 13.29 -49.94
N THR A 368 -0.72 13.76 -50.66
CA THR A 368 0.48 14.41 -50.15
C THR A 368 0.08 15.78 -49.60
N VAL A 369 0.01 15.90 -48.27
CA VAL A 369 0.08 17.20 -47.59
C VAL A 369 1.56 17.44 -47.32
N GLU A 370 2.17 18.33 -48.08
CA GLU A 370 3.51 18.85 -47.80
C GLU A 370 3.45 19.69 -46.52
N THR A 371 3.65 19.07 -45.36
CA THR A 371 4.06 19.80 -44.17
C THR A 371 5.53 20.15 -44.31
N LYS A 372 5.77 21.39 -44.75
CA LYS A 372 7.01 22.10 -44.47
C LYS A 372 7.20 22.16 -42.96
N THR A 373 8.01 21.26 -42.41
CA THR A 373 8.63 21.44 -41.11
C THR A 373 9.81 22.40 -41.26
N GLU A 374 9.49 23.68 -41.38
CA GLU A 374 10.41 24.73 -40.93
C GLU A 374 10.46 24.62 -39.40
N GLY A 375 11.64 24.29 -38.87
CA GLY A 375 11.92 24.25 -37.45
C GLY A 375 11.87 25.65 -36.86
N GLU A 376 10.67 26.15 -36.61
CA GLU A 376 10.45 27.15 -35.57
C GLU A 376 10.57 26.42 -34.24
N THR A 377 11.75 26.49 -33.64
CA THR A 377 11.90 26.24 -32.21
C THR A 377 11.01 27.27 -31.50
N PHE A 378 9.81 26.84 -31.11
CA PHE A 378 8.97 27.57 -30.19
C PHE A 378 9.77 27.76 -28.90
N HIS A 379 10.49 28.88 -28.82
CA HIS A 379 11.17 29.32 -27.61
C HIS A 379 10.08 29.67 -26.59
N CYS A 380 9.69 28.68 -25.78
CA CYS A 380 8.86 28.92 -24.61
C CYS A 380 9.66 29.79 -23.65
N SER A 381 9.48 31.12 -23.72
CA SER A 381 10.23 32.09 -22.91
C SER A 381 10.18 31.78 -21.41
N TRP A 382 9.03 31.28 -20.94
CA TRP A 382 8.83 30.92 -19.55
C TRP A 382 9.70 29.74 -19.09
N LEU A 383 10.10 28.82 -19.99
CA LEU A 383 10.93 27.67 -19.64
C LEU A 383 12.36 28.12 -19.31
N GLU A 384 12.88 29.12 -20.03
CA GLU A 384 14.19 29.71 -19.72
C GLU A 384 14.16 30.51 -18.42
N ASP A 385 13.06 31.24 -18.17
CA ASP A 385 12.85 31.91 -16.88
C ASP A 385 12.77 30.90 -15.72
N PHE A 386 12.12 29.74 -15.95
CA PHE A 386 12.09 28.64 -15.00
C PHE A 386 13.47 28.08 -14.71
N LYS A 387 14.28 27.77 -15.74
CA LYS A 387 15.65 27.28 -15.55
C LYS A 387 16.49 28.25 -14.73
N LYS A 388 16.42 29.54 -15.06
CA LYS A 388 17.12 30.60 -14.34
C LYS A 388 16.66 30.70 -12.89
N ALA A 389 15.36 30.57 -12.61
CA ALA A 389 14.83 30.59 -11.25
C ALA A 389 15.33 29.40 -10.42
N ILE A 390 15.42 28.20 -11.01
CA ILE A 390 16.00 27.00 -10.38
C ILE A 390 17.49 27.23 -10.05
N GLU A 391 18.26 27.79 -10.97
CA GLU A 391 19.68 28.11 -10.74
C GLU A 391 19.87 29.16 -9.63
N VAL A 392 19.06 30.23 -9.64
CA VAL A 392 19.08 31.26 -8.60
C VAL A 392 18.70 30.66 -7.24
N TYR A 393 17.69 29.79 -7.20
CA TYR A 393 17.31 29.08 -5.98
C TYR A 393 18.48 28.27 -5.42
N GLY A 394 19.18 27.51 -6.28
CA GLY A 394 20.36 26.74 -5.87
C GLY A 394 21.52 27.61 -5.37
N GLN A 395 21.64 28.84 -5.86
CA GLN A 395 22.65 29.79 -5.36
C GLN A 395 22.28 30.40 -4.01
N MET A 396 20.99 30.70 -3.78
CA MET A 396 20.49 31.30 -2.54
C MET A 396 20.37 30.30 -1.40
N ASN A 397 19.91 29.08 -1.69
CA ASN A 397 19.63 28.03 -0.71
C ASN A 397 20.70 26.93 -0.76
N ARG A 398 21.97 27.35 -0.74
CA ARG A 398 23.08 26.39 -0.77
C ARG A 398 23.09 25.53 0.50
N ASP A 399 23.19 24.24 0.28
CA ASP A 399 23.31 23.24 1.34
C ASP A 399 24.54 23.52 2.24
N PRO A 400 24.38 23.65 3.57
CA PRO A 400 25.50 23.81 4.50
C PRO A 400 26.57 22.71 4.36
N PHE A 401 26.15 21.48 4.04
CA PHE A 401 27.08 20.38 3.79
C PHE A 401 27.94 20.64 2.56
N LEU A 402 27.36 21.17 1.48
CA LEU A 402 28.11 21.49 0.27
C LEU A 402 29.23 22.50 0.54
N PHE A 403 28.95 23.54 1.32
CA PHE A 403 29.98 24.51 1.70
C PHE A 403 31.11 23.87 2.51
N TRP A 404 30.74 23.06 3.51
CA TRP A 404 31.72 22.36 4.33
C TRP A 404 32.56 21.38 3.50
N PHE A 405 31.93 20.59 2.64
CA PHE A 405 32.59 19.63 1.76
C PHE A 405 33.55 20.30 0.77
N GLN A 406 33.13 21.39 0.12
CA GLN A 406 34.01 22.16 -0.78
C GLN A 406 35.16 22.84 -0.04
N ASP A 407 34.95 23.28 1.20
CA ASP A 407 36.01 23.83 2.04
C ASP A 407 37.06 22.76 2.38
N LEU A 408 36.63 21.55 2.75
CA LEU A 408 37.54 20.39 2.95
C LEU A 408 38.34 20.08 1.68
N GLN A 409 37.68 20.08 0.52
CA GLN A 409 38.32 19.82 -0.77
C GLN A 409 39.35 20.90 -1.12
N LYS A 410 39.00 22.19 -0.97
CA LYS A 410 39.91 23.31 -1.22
C LYS A 410 41.11 23.32 -0.28
N LYS A 411 40.91 22.90 0.97
CA LYS A 411 41.97 22.77 1.98
C LYS A 411 42.81 21.49 1.82
N GLY A 412 42.45 20.59 0.91
CA GLY A 412 43.14 19.31 0.72
C GLY A 412 43.06 18.40 1.94
N GLN A 413 41.93 18.43 2.67
CA GLN A 413 41.75 17.58 3.86
C GLN A 413 41.29 16.16 3.53
N PHE A 414 40.84 15.91 2.31
CA PHE A 414 40.60 14.56 1.81
C PHE A 414 41.93 13.92 1.40
N GLU A 415 42.15 12.69 1.83
CA GLU A 415 43.34 11.91 1.45
C GLU A 415 43.34 11.56 -0.04
N ASP A 416 42.15 11.20 -0.56
CA ASP A 416 41.92 10.86 -1.96
C ASP A 416 40.42 10.98 -2.32
N ALA A 417 40.07 10.57 -3.55
CA ALA A 417 38.68 10.56 -4.02
C ALA A 417 37.80 9.53 -3.27
N TYR A 418 38.39 8.46 -2.74
CA TYR A 418 37.67 7.48 -1.93
C TYR A 418 37.24 8.09 -0.60
N HIS A 419 38.11 8.84 0.07
CA HIS A 419 37.80 9.59 1.28
C HIS A 419 36.65 10.58 1.03
N SER A 420 36.71 11.35 -0.07
CA SER A 420 35.63 12.26 -0.46
C SER A 420 34.29 11.55 -0.68
N LEU A 421 34.31 10.42 -1.40
CA LEU A 421 33.11 9.62 -1.67
C LEU A 421 32.51 9.04 -0.39
N LEU A 422 33.33 8.45 0.47
CA LEU A 422 32.89 7.88 1.74
C LEU A 422 32.21 8.94 2.62
N THR A 423 32.80 10.14 2.68
CA THR A 423 32.22 11.29 3.41
C THR A 423 30.84 11.65 2.89
N LEU A 424 30.67 11.69 1.56
CA LEU A 424 29.42 12.00 0.89
C LEU A 424 28.35 10.95 1.21
N LEU A 425 28.68 9.65 1.14
CA LEU A 425 27.75 8.57 1.46
C LEU A 425 27.37 8.54 2.95
N ILE A 426 28.30 8.87 3.84
CA ILE A 426 28.01 9.02 5.28
C ILE A 426 27.01 10.15 5.51
N TYR A 427 27.22 11.31 4.88
CA TYR A 427 26.27 12.41 4.98
C TYR A 427 24.91 12.04 4.41
N ALA A 428 24.87 11.43 3.21
CA ALA A 428 23.63 10.96 2.60
C ALA A 428 22.87 10.02 3.54
N ARG A 429 23.57 9.12 4.23
CA ARG A 429 22.97 8.24 5.25
C ARG A 429 22.44 9.02 6.44
N PHE A 430 23.13 10.05 6.93
CA PHE A 430 22.63 10.85 8.06
C PHE A 430 21.50 11.80 7.70
N ASN A 431 21.41 12.20 6.42
CA ASN A 431 20.42 13.13 5.89
C ASN A 431 19.02 12.49 5.74
N GLN A 432 18.47 11.97 6.84
CA GLN A 432 17.13 11.35 6.86
C GLN A 432 16.01 12.40 6.69
N THR A 433 16.32 13.67 6.95
CA THR A 433 15.43 14.81 6.78
C THR A 433 16.18 15.98 6.17
N TYR A 434 15.51 16.74 5.31
CA TYR A 434 16.13 17.86 4.61
C TYR A 434 15.55 19.22 5.03
N PRO A 435 16.40 20.24 5.20
CA PRO A 435 17.83 20.16 5.49
C PRO A 435 18.01 19.84 6.98
N SER A 436 18.83 18.85 7.32
CA SER A 436 19.20 18.62 8.70
C SER A 436 20.63 19.07 8.94
N ASP A 437 20.79 20.24 9.56
CA ASP A 437 22.07 20.65 10.15
C ASP A 437 22.64 19.54 11.05
N THR A 438 21.75 18.76 11.67
CA THR A 438 22.03 17.53 12.39
C THR A 438 22.84 16.50 11.59
N ALA A 439 22.54 16.28 10.30
CA ALA A 439 23.29 15.36 9.45
C ALA A 439 24.72 15.86 9.19
N LEU A 440 24.88 17.17 8.98
CA LEU A 440 26.20 17.78 8.84
C LEU A 440 27.01 17.64 10.13
N GLU A 441 26.43 17.95 11.28
CA GLU A 441 27.11 17.82 12.57
C GLU A 441 27.50 16.37 12.88
N ASN A 442 26.62 15.41 12.61
CA ASN A 442 26.95 13.99 12.74
C ASN A 442 28.08 13.57 11.79
N THR A 443 28.08 14.08 10.55
CA THR A 443 29.15 13.80 9.58
C THR A 443 30.49 14.37 10.05
N LYS A 444 30.52 15.62 10.55
CA LYS A 444 31.73 16.25 11.11
C LYS A 444 32.31 15.46 12.27
N LYS A 445 31.46 14.93 13.16
CA LYS A 445 31.89 14.15 14.32
C LYS A 445 32.60 12.85 13.92
N VAL A 446 32.13 12.17 12.86
CA VAL A 446 32.68 10.88 12.42
C VAL A 446 33.75 10.98 11.33
N PHE A 447 33.85 12.13 10.66
CA PHE A 447 34.85 12.42 9.63
C PHE A 447 36.28 12.01 9.99
N PRO A 448 36.84 12.36 11.18
CA PRO A 448 38.22 11.97 11.53
C PRO A 448 38.39 10.46 11.80
N LEU A 449 37.29 9.70 11.93
CA LEU A 449 37.27 8.32 12.38
C LEU A 449 36.98 7.32 11.24
N MET A 450 36.32 7.76 10.16
CA MET A 450 35.70 6.86 9.18
C MET A 450 36.67 6.02 8.32
N LEU A 451 37.96 6.38 8.26
CA LEU A 451 38.98 5.59 7.57
C LEU A 451 39.63 4.52 8.47
N GLN A 452 39.38 4.55 9.78
CA GLN A 452 39.97 3.60 10.70
C GLN A 452 39.12 2.31 10.73
N THR A 453 39.75 1.16 10.54
CA THR A 453 39.08 -0.14 10.41
C THR A 453 38.78 -0.81 11.75
N ASP A 454 39.50 -0.45 12.81
CA ASP A 454 39.52 -1.18 14.09
C ASP A 454 39.22 -0.28 15.30
N LEU A 455 38.39 0.73 15.13
CA LEU A 455 37.97 1.61 16.21
C LEU A 455 37.08 0.86 17.21
N PRO A 456 37.40 0.85 18.52
CA PRO A 456 36.50 0.33 19.53
C PRO A 456 35.24 1.19 19.64
N HIS A 457 34.14 0.57 20.06
CA HIS A 457 32.81 1.20 20.12
C HIS A 457 32.80 2.47 20.96
N GLU A 458 33.58 2.47 22.04
CA GLU A 458 33.68 3.56 23.02
C GLU A 458 34.34 4.83 22.45
N GLU A 459 35.11 4.71 21.37
CA GLU A 459 35.79 5.85 20.73
C GLU A 459 34.88 6.62 19.77
N PHE A 460 33.71 6.07 19.42
CA PHE A 460 32.74 6.78 18.58
C PHE A 460 32.01 7.87 19.37
N PRO A 461 32.01 9.13 18.88
CA PRO A 461 31.34 10.22 19.54
C PRO A 461 29.81 10.02 19.56
N PRO A 462 29.11 10.62 20.53
CA PRO A 462 27.66 10.62 20.54
C PRO A 462 27.11 11.35 19.31
N LEU A 463 26.19 10.69 18.60
CA LEU A 463 25.51 11.26 17.44
C LEU A 463 24.24 11.99 17.89
N GLU A 464 23.92 13.10 17.24
CA GLU A 464 22.65 13.78 17.41
C GLU A 464 21.50 12.88 16.94
N ARG A 465 20.34 13.00 17.61
CA ARG A 465 19.19 12.11 17.37
C ARG A 465 18.73 12.16 15.91
N ALA A 466 18.33 11.01 15.37
CA ALA A 466 17.50 10.93 14.18
C ALA A 466 16.01 10.92 14.58
N LEU A 467 15.09 11.23 13.66
CA LEU A 467 13.64 11.32 13.94
C LEU A 467 13.06 10.14 14.74
N PHE A 468 13.59 8.94 14.54
CA PHE A 468 13.06 7.69 15.10
C PHE A 468 14.03 6.94 16.02
N PHE A 469 15.25 7.45 16.21
CA PHE A 469 16.29 6.73 16.94
C PHE A 469 16.92 7.61 18.03
N PRO A 470 17.01 7.09 19.28
CA PRO A 470 17.84 7.70 20.31
C PRO A 470 19.31 7.84 19.85
N PRO A 471 20.04 8.85 20.35
CA PRO A 471 21.46 9.08 20.05
C PRO A 471 22.34 7.82 20.06
N ASP A 472 22.24 7.01 21.12
CA ASP A 472 23.08 5.82 21.29
C ASP A 472 22.74 4.73 20.25
N VAL A 473 21.45 4.48 20.03
CA VAL A 473 20.99 3.53 19.01
C VAL A 473 21.43 3.98 17.62
N TRP A 474 21.36 5.29 17.34
CA TRP A 474 21.77 5.83 16.06
C TRP A 474 23.27 5.70 15.81
N ARG A 475 24.09 5.93 16.84
CA ARG A 475 25.53 5.64 16.82
C ARG A 475 25.80 4.17 16.55
N ASP A 476 25.13 3.27 17.26
CA ASP A 476 25.33 1.82 17.12
C ASP A 476 24.92 1.32 15.73
N LEU A 477 23.85 1.88 15.15
CA LEU A 477 23.45 1.62 13.77
C LEU A 477 24.45 2.16 12.75
N TYR A 478 25.07 3.31 13.02
CA TYR A 478 26.14 3.84 12.18
C TYR A 478 27.37 2.94 12.21
N ILE A 479 27.84 2.53 13.39
CA ILE A 479 28.99 1.63 13.54
C ILE A 479 28.78 0.34 12.74
N ARG A 480 27.58 -0.26 12.84
CA ARG A 480 27.22 -1.45 12.04
C ARG A 480 27.19 -1.22 10.53
N ALA A 481 26.97 0.02 10.09
CA ALA A 481 26.92 0.38 8.67
C ALA A 481 28.31 0.68 8.08
N ILE A 482 29.35 0.95 8.89
CA ILE A 482 30.69 1.32 8.42
C ILE A 482 31.27 0.31 7.42
N PRO A 483 31.28 -1.02 7.69
CA PRO A 483 31.84 -1.98 6.73
C PRO A 483 31.14 -1.90 5.38
N LYS A 484 29.83 -1.68 5.38
CA LYS A 484 29.04 -1.59 4.14
C LYS A 484 29.26 -0.27 3.40
N LEU A 485 29.39 0.84 4.12
CA LEU A 485 29.76 2.14 3.58
C LEU A 485 31.12 2.08 2.87
N GLN A 486 32.11 1.46 3.50
CA GLN A 486 33.45 1.28 2.92
C GLN A 486 33.42 0.35 1.70
N GLU A 487 32.74 -0.81 1.79
CA GLU A 487 32.57 -1.74 0.67
C GLU A 487 31.92 -1.07 -0.55
N VAL A 488 30.84 -0.33 -0.33
CA VAL A 488 30.12 0.39 -1.40
C VAL A 488 31.00 1.48 -1.99
N SER A 489 31.64 2.30 -1.16
CA SER A 489 32.55 3.36 -1.62
C SER A 489 33.66 2.79 -2.51
N PHE A 490 34.26 1.67 -2.09
CA PHE A 490 35.31 1.00 -2.85
C PHE A 490 34.80 0.52 -4.21
N ARG A 491 33.65 -0.17 -4.25
CA ARG A 491 33.06 -0.66 -5.50
C ARG A 491 32.73 0.48 -6.47
N VAL A 492 32.18 1.58 -5.96
CA VAL A 492 31.87 2.77 -6.78
C VAL A 492 33.13 3.34 -7.42
N MET A 493 34.24 3.42 -6.67
CA MET A 493 35.53 3.90 -7.18
C MET A 493 36.17 2.97 -8.22
N GLU A 494 35.99 1.64 -8.09
CA GLU A 494 36.50 0.68 -9.07
C GLU A 494 35.68 0.64 -10.37
N GLY A 495 34.38 0.91 -10.28
CA GLY A 495 33.47 0.92 -11.41
C GLY A 495 33.78 2.02 -12.42
N LYS A 496 33.43 1.77 -13.69
CA LYS A 496 33.49 2.75 -14.77
C LYS A 496 32.17 2.77 -15.52
N GLY A 497 31.69 3.97 -15.87
CA GLY A 497 30.46 4.13 -16.65
C GLY A 497 29.24 3.59 -15.92
N TRP A 498 28.98 4.10 -14.72
CA TRP A 498 27.85 3.68 -13.90
C TRP A 498 26.52 4.03 -14.57
N GLU A 499 25.67 3.02 -14.77
CA GLU A 499 24.24 3.25 -14.96
C GLU A 499 23.64 3.72 -13.62
N THR A 500 22.77 4.72 -13.66
CA THR A 500 22.13 5.27 -12.45
C THR A 500 21.36 4.22 -11.67
N SER A 501 20.67 3.30 -12.36
CA SER A 501 19.87 2.26 -11.71
C SER A 501 20.73 1.27 -10.92
N ASP A 502 21.89 0.88 -11.46
CA ASP A 502 22.85 0.00 -10.81
C ASP A 502 23.56 0.70 -9.64
N LEU A 503 23.93 1.97 -9.81
CA LEU A 503 24.53 2.76 -8.74
C LEU A 503 23.53 3.01 -7.59
N ASP A 504 22.25 3.25 -7.90
CA ASP A 504 21.18 3.35 -6.89
C ASP A 504 21.03 2.05 -6.10
N ARG A 505 20.95 0.91 -6.79
CA ARG A 505 20.90 -0.40 -6.13
C ARG A 505 22.12 -0.63 -5.25
N LEU A 506 23.31 -0.28 -5.72
CA LEU A 506 24.55 -0.44 -4.97
C LEU A 506 24.62 0.48 -3.75
N ILE A 507 24.11 1.70 -3.81
CA ILE A 507 24.10 2.62 -2.67
C ILE A 507 23.02 2.24 -1.65
N ARG A 508 21.85 1.79 -2.09
CA ARG A 508 20.71 1.43 -1.23
C ARG A 508 20.93 0.20 -0.34
N ILE A 509 21.96 -0.61 -0.60
CA ILE A 509 22.33 -1.70 0.34
C ILE A 509 22.95 -1.17 1.64
N ILE A 510 23.31 0.11 1.71
CA ILE A 510 23.79 0.74 2.94
C ILE A 510 22.59 0.84 3.91
N PRO A 511 22.70 0.34 5.15
CA PRO A 511 21.61 0.42 6.12
C PRO A 511 21.14 1.86 6.35
N HIS A 512 19.82 2.06 6.32
CA HIS A 512 19.14 3.35 6.42
C HIS A 512 19.40 4.31 5.25
N MET A 513 19.83 3.81 4.09
CA MET A 513 19.90 4.62 2.87
C MET A 513 18.55 4.60 2.15
N THR A 514 17.79 5.68 2.26
CA THR A 514 16.49 5.80 1.57
C THR A 514 16.68 5.99 0.07
N ALA A 515 15.63 5.76 -0.72
CA ALA A 515 15.66 6.02 -2.16
C ALA A 515 15.99 7.49 -2.46
N ARG A 516 15.43 8.42 -1.69
CA ARG A 516 15.75 9.85 -1.78
C ARG A 516 17.23 10.13 -1.53
N ASN A 517 17.79 9.56 -0.47
CA ASN A 517 19.17 9.82 -0.08
C ASN A 517 20.17 9.21 -1.07
N SER A 518 19.85 8.03 -1.61
CA SER A 518 20.60 7.40 -2.70
C SER A 518 20.60 8.29 -3.94
N ARG A 519 19.43 8.79 -4.36
CA ARG A 519 19.33 9.70 -5.52
C ARG A 519 20.09 11.01 -5.32
N TRP A 520 20.02 11.58 -4.12
CA TRP A 520 20.83 12.74 -3.76
C TRP A 520 22.33 12.41 -3.87
N ALA A 521 22.75 11.27 -3.32
CA ALA A 521 24.15 10.85 -3.35
C ALA A 521 24.66 10.66 -4.77
N ILE A 522 23.90 10.03 -5.67
CA ILE A 522 24.28 9.82 -7.08
C ILE A 522 24.56 11.15 -7.79
N ARG A 523 23.69 12.15 -7.60
CA ARG A 523 23.89 13.48 -8.18
C ARG A 523 25.10 14.19 -7.59
N ALA A 524 25.26 14.12 -6.27
CA ALA A 524 26.42 14.67 -5.60
C ALA A 524 27.73 13.97 -6.04
N ILE A 525 27.69 12.67 -6.33
CA ILE A 525 28.82 11.91 -6.89
C ILE A 525 29.18 12.43 -8.27
N HIS A 526 28.19 12.55 -9.17
CA HIS A 526 28.36 13.11 -10.51
C HIS A 526 29.03 14.49 -10.48
N ASP A 527 28.59 15.35 -9.56
CA ASP A 527 29.05 16.73 -9.52
C ASP A 527 30.40 16.89 -8.79
N TRP A 528 30.67 16.10 -7.74
CA TRP A 528 31.74 16.42 -6.78
C TRP A 528 32.85 15.38 -6.67
N ILE A 529 32.66 14.16 -7.17
CA ILE A 529 33.65 13.08 -7.03
C ILE A 529 34.40 12.87 -8.36
N PRO A 530 35.70 13.25 -8.43
CA PRO A 530 36.46 13.10 -9.65
C PRO A 530 36.60 11.64 -10.09
N GLY A 531 36.39 11.39 -11.38
CA GLY A 531 36.59 10.07 -11.99
C GLY A 531 35.37 9.14 -11.95
N VAL A 532 34.31 9.51 -11.22
CA VAL A 532 33.05 8.78 -11.19
C VAL A 532 31.98 9.61 -11.90
N VAL A 533 31.61 9.21 -13.12
CA VAL A 533 30.66 9.95 -13.96
C VAL A 533 29.46 9.04 -14.26
N PRO A 534 28.47 8.95 -13.36
CA PRO A 534 27.24 8.24 -13.63
C PRO A 534 26.38 9.04 -14.63
N ASP A 535 25.65 8.35 -15.50
CA ASP A 535 24.73 9.01 -16.43
C ASP A 535 23.41 9.36 -15.74
N VAL A 536 23.26 10.63 -15.33
CA VAL A 536 22.08 11.13 -14.62
C VAL A 536 20.96 11.65 -15.53
N SER A 537 21.14 11.61 -16.86
CA SER A 537 20.15 12.14 -17.82
C SER A 537 18.81 11.38 -17.80
N ASP A 538 18.85 10.08 -17.51
CA ASP A 538 17.66 9.22 -17.42
C ASP A 538 17.10 9.06 -16.02
N MET A 539 17.69 9.74 -15.03
CA MET A 539 17.29 9.64 -13.64
C MET A 539 15.87 10.17 -13.40
N SER A 540 14.99 9.32 -12.86
CA SER A 540 13.64 9.73 -12.49
C SER A 540 13.66 10.64 -11.26
N ILE A 541 12.85 11.69 -11.26
CA ILE A 541 12.66 12.57 -10.10
C ILE A 541 11.60 12.02 -9.15
N ASP A 542 11.73 12.31 -7.86
CA ASP A 542 10.68 12.03 -6.89
C ASP A 542 9.64 13.14 -6.86
N ILE A 543 8.38 12.77 -6.94
CA ILE A 543 7.29 13.73 -6.99
C ILE A 543 6.63 13.79 -5.63
N SER A 544 7.11 14.71 -4.80
CA SER A 544 6.50 15.04 -3.53
C SER A 544 5.20 15.83 -3.71
N GLU A 545 4.37 15.90 -2.66
CA GLU A 545 3.17 16.74 -2.62
C GLU A 545 3.51 18.21 -2.92
N GLY A 546 4.61 18.71 -2.36
CA GLY A 546 5.12 20.05 -2.60
C GLY A 546 5.47 20.29 -4.07
N LEU A 547 6.22 19.37 -4.67
CA LEU A 547 6.59 19.46 -6.08
C LEU A 547 5.37 19.42 -6.99
N TYR A 548 4.44 18.50 -6.77
CA TYR A 548 3.23 18.36 -7.57
C TYR A 548 2.32 19.60 -7.46
N ARG A 549 2.20 20.20 -6.26
CA ARG A 549 1.48 21.47 -6.06
C ARG A 549 2.12 22.61 -6.84
N VAL A 550 3.45 22.76 -6.75
CA VAL A 550 4.19 23.78 -7.50
C VAL A 550 4.01 23.55 -9.00
N ALA A 551 4.16 22.32 -9.49
CA ALA A 551 3.96 21.95 -10.89
C ALA A 551 2.54 22.30 -11.38
N SER A 552 1.52 22.04 -10.56
CA SER A 552 0.12 22.37 -10.87
C SER A 552 -0.07 23.89 -11.02
N ARG A 553 0.51 24.69 -10.12
CA ARG A 553 0.36 26.16 -10.12
C ARG A 553 1.16 26.85 -11.21
N LEU A 554 2.28 26.26 -11.62
CA LEU A 554 3.05 26.67 -12.79
C LEU A 554 2.38 26.28 -14.11
N GLY A 555 1.35 25.42 -14.09
CA GLY A 555 0.69 24.93 -15.29
C GLY A 555 1.44 23.80 -16.00
N VAL A 556 2.41 23.16 -15.34
CA VAL A 556 3.11 21.98 -15.87
C VAL A 556 2.16 20.78 -15.94
N VAL A 557 1.29 20.65 -14.94
CA VAL A 557 0.23 19.65 -14.89
C VAL A 557 -1.11 20.31 -14.61
N ASN A 558 -2.18 19.73 -15.13
CA ASN A 558 -3.54 20.10 -14.79
C ASN A 558 -4.10 19.05 -13.82
N PRO A 559 -4.29 19.38 -12.53
CA PRO A 559 -4.71 18.39 -11.52
C PRO A 559 -6.11 17.81 -11.74
N LEU A 560 -6.90 18.35 -12.67
CA LEU A 560 -8.21 17.79 -13.08
C LEU A 560 -8.10 16.64 -14.10
N PHE A 561 -6.95 16.49 -14.77
CA PHE A 561 -6.76 15.46 -15.82
C PHE A 561 -5.48 14.66 -15.61
N ASP A 562 -4.44 15.28 -15.10
CA ASP A 562 -3.10 14.73 -14.96
C ASP A 562 -2.87 14.19 -13.56
N TYR A 563 -3.77 13.33 -13.08
CA TYR A 563 -3.71 12.81 -11.72
C TYR A 563 -2.38 12.12 -11.43
N TYR A 564 -1.85 12.36 -10.23
CA TYR A 564 -0.74 11.60 -9.69
C TYR A 564 -1.24 10.48 -8.78
N GLN A 565 -0.98 9.24 -9.17
CA GLN A 565 -1.31 8.02 -8.43
C GLN A 565 -0.07 7.16 -8.20
N GLY A 566 1.11 7.79 -8.20
CA GLY A 566 2.41 7.12 -8.19
C GLY A 566 3.08 7.09 -9.56
N LYS A 567 4.14 6.27 -9.67
CA LYS A 567 4.95 6.14 -10.89
C LYS A 567 4.09 5.74 -12.09
N ASN A 568 4.41 6.29 -13.26
CA ASN A 568 3.73 6.08 -14.54
C ASN A 568 2.28 6.62 -14.61
N SER A 569 1.80 7.32 -13.58
CA SER A 569 0.54 8.06 -13.68
C SER A 569 0.67 9.23 -14.67
N THR A 570 -0.46 9.77 -15.17
CA THR A 570 -0.43 10.89 -16.12
C THR A 570 0.31 12.10 -15.55
N GLY A 571 0.10 12.42 -14.27
CA GLY A 571 0.81 13.48 -13.58
C GLY A 571 2.31 13.22 -13.47
N ASP A 572 2.70 11.98 -13.14
CA ASP A 572 4.11 11.57 -13.08
C ASP A 572 4.78 11.75 -14.45
N MET A 573 4.24 11.12 -15.49
CA MET A 573 4.82 11.17 -16.84
C MET A 573 4.99 12.61 -17.35
N ARG A 574 4.05 13.51 -17.08
CA ARG A 574 4.16 14.91 -17.47
C ARG A 574 5.25 15.64 -16.73
N ILE A 575 5.36 15.46 -15.42
CA ILE A 575 6.39 16.09 -14.60
C ILE A 575 7.78 15.56 -14.96
N GLN A 576 7.94 14.24 -15.16
CA GLN A 576 9.20 13.64 -15.63
C GLN A 576 9.59 14.20 -17.01
N SER A 577 8.64 14.29 -17.95
CA SER A 577 8.88 14.86 -19.28
C SER A 577 9.28 16.33 -19.22
N PHE A 578 8.62 17.10 -18.35
CA PHE A 578 8.95 18.50 -18.12
C PHE A 578 10.37 18.65 -17.54
N ALA A 579 10.73 17.83 -16.54
CA ALA A 579 12.06 17.84 -15.94
C ALA A 579 13.16 17.59 -16.98
N ARG A 580 12.98 16.57 -17.83
CA ARG A 580 13.90 16.25 -18.93
C ARG A 580 13.97 17.35 -19.99
N ALA A 581 12.86 18.03 -20.29
CA ALA A 581 12.86 19.15 -21.21
C ALA A 581 13.58 20.40 -20.63
N ALA A 582 13.42 20.65 -19.33
CA ALA A 582 14.06 21.76 -18.64
C ALA A 582 15.56 21.53 -18.42
N PHE A 583 15.94 20.32 -18.00
CA PHE A 583 17.31 19.95 -17.67
C PHE A 583 17.62 18.57 -18.26
N PRO A 584 17.95 18.47 -19.56
CA PRO A 584 18.16 17.19 -20.23
C PRO A 584 19.33 16.39 -19.64
N ASP A 585 20.36 17.09 -19.15
CA ASP A 585 21.55 16.46 -18.58
C ASP A 585 21.37 16.06 -17.11
N ASP A 586 20.45 16.69 -16.38
CA ASP A 586 20.15 16.39 -14.96
C ASP A 586 18.71 16.83 -14.61
N PRO A 587 17.71 16.00 -14.93
CA PRO A 587 16.31 16.28 -14.62
C PRO A 587 16.07 16.51 -13.12
N GLY A 588 16.93 15.94 -12.27
CA GLY A 588 16.86 16.03 -10.81
C GLY A 588 16.96 17.45 -10.27
N LYS A 589 17.51 18.41 -11.02
CA LYS A 589 17.69 19.80 -10.56
C LYS A 589 16.41 20.48 -10.09
N ILE A 590 15.25 20.04 -10.58
CA ILE A 590 13.96 20.62 -10.18
C ILE A 590 13.41 20.05 -8.87
N GLU A 591 13.86 18.86 -8.46
CA GLU A 591 13.26 18.08 -7.36
C GLU A 591 13.26 18.85 -6.04
N GLU A 592 14.43 19.33 -5.62
CA GLU A 592 14.59 20.01 -4.33
C GLU A 592 13.96 21.41 -4.33
N PRO A 593 14.23 22.29 -5.32
CA PRO A 593 13.61 23.63 -5.34
C PRO A 593 12.09 23.57 -5.36
N MET A 594 11.49 22.70 -6.20
CA MET A 594 10.04 22.62 -6.29
C MET A 594 9.42 21.94 -5.06
N SER A 595 10.08 20.92 -4.49
CA SER A 595 9.59 20.30 -3.25
C SER A 595 9.57 21.29 -2.09
N ARG A 596 10.67 22.03 -1.86
CA ARG A 596 10.79 23.00 -0.76
C ARG A 596 9.89 24.21 -0.94
N LEU A 597 9.83 24.76 -2.15
CA LEU A 597 8.90 25.86 -2.41
C LEU A 597 7.46 25.45 -2.15
N GLY A 598 7.12 24.18 -2.32
CA GLY A 598 5.80 23.66 -2.01
C GLY A 598 5.49 23.53 -0.52
N THR A 599 6.45 23.29 0.37
CA THR A 599 6.17 22.96 1.79
C THR A 599 5.76 24.20 2.61
N LYS A 600 5.14 23.99 3.77
CA LYS A 600 4.82 25.07 4.73
C LYS A 600 6.00 25.41 5.67
N ASP A 601 7.06 24.62 5.63
CA ASP A 601 8.24 24.79 6.47
C ASP A 601 9.10 25.99 6.04
N GLU A 602 10.16 26.28 6.79
CA GLU A 602 11.08 27.39 6.53
C GLU A 602 11.60 27.37 5.07
N GLY A 603 11.28 28.44 4.33
CA GLY A 603 11.69 28.64 2.94
C GLY A 603 10.67 28.26 1.87
N GLY A 604 9.48 27.79 2.25
CA GLY A 604 8.39 27.53 1.31
C GLY A 604 7.55 28.78 1.00
N ASN A 605 7.23 29.01 -0.27
CA ASN A 605 6.38 30.12 -0.73
C ASN A 605 4.99 29.63 -1.22
N CYS A 606 4.93 28.41 -1.72
CA CYS A 606 3.81 27.85 -2.46
C CYS A 606 2.96 26.94 -1.56
N TRP A 607 2.49 27.48 -0.44
CA TRP A 607 1.73 26.75 0.58
C TRP A 607 0.39 26.19 0.05
N PRO A 608 -0.13 25.08 0.60
CA PRO A 608 -1.44 24.53 0.24
C PRO A 608 -2.58 25.56 0.26
N THR A 609 -2.59 26.42 1.29
CA THR A 609 -3.56 27.48 1.50
C THR A 609 -2.82 28.81 1.58
N GLU A 610 -3.31 29.84 0.90
CA GLU A 610 -2.75 31.21 0.94
C GLU A 610 -1.24 31.27 0.60
N PRO A 611 -0.82 30.90 -0.63
CA PRO A 611 0.59 30.92 -0.99
C PRO A 611 1.20 32.33 -0.91
N GLN A 612 2.35 32.43 -0.27
CA GLN A 612 3.19 33.61 -0.18
C GLN A 612 3.93 33.84 -1.51
N CYS A 613 3.21 34.38 -2.48
CA CYS A 613 3.73 34.59 -3.84
C CYS A 613 4.78 35.68 -3.92
N GLN A 614 4.78 36.64 -2.98
CA GLN A 614 5.77 37.71 -2.93
C GLN A 614 7.15 37.10 -2.65
N ASP A 615 8.16 37.54 -3.40
CA ASP A 615 9.55 37.07 -3.32
C ASP A 615 9.72 35.57 -3.66
N CYS A 616 8.69 34.94 -4.23
CA CYS A 616 8.79 33.59 -4.76
C CYS A 616 9.70 33.60 -6.01
N PRO A 617 10.67 32.67 -6.15
CA PRO A 617 11.53 32.60 -7.34
C PRO A 617 10.78 32.45 -8.65
N PHE A 618 9.53 31.97 -8.59
CA PHE A 618 8.67 31.76 -9.76
C PHE A 618 7.65 32.87 -9.97
N GLU A 619 7.64 33.93 -9.17
CA GLU A 619 6.61 34.98 -9.17
C GLU A 619 6.37 35.59 -10.55
N SER A 620 7.45 35.84 -11.31
CA SER A 620 7.40 36.56 -12.60
C SER A 620 6.72 35.79 -13.73
N PHE A 621 6.67 34.46 -13.65
CA PHE A 621 6.11 33.61 -14.71
C PHE A 621 5.08 32.59 -14.21
N CYS A 622 4.85 32.51 -12.90
CA CYS A 622 3.82 31.65 -12.33
C CYS A 622 2.44 32.16 -12.74
N GLN A 623 1.70 31.33 -13.46
CA GLN A 623 0.34 31.61 -13.89
C GLN A 623 -0.67 31.59 -12.72
N LYS A 624 -0.24 31.12 -11.53
CA LYS A 624 -1.06 30.99 -10.32
C LYS A 624 -2.33 30.18 -10.61
N LEU A 625 -2.22 29.13 -11.42
CA LEU A 625 -3.36 28.25 -11.71
C LEU A 625 -3.65 27.40 -10.47
N PHE A 626 -4.92 27.04 -10.24
CA PHE A 626 -5.29 26.12 -9.15
C PHE A 626 -4.74 26.55 -7.77
N VAL A 627 -4.83 27.83 -7.40
CA VAL A 627 -4.31 28.36 -6.13
C VAL A 627 -4.85 27.59 -4.92
N ASP A 628 -6.13 27.24 -4.92
CA ASP A 628 -6.77 26.53 -3.81
C ASP A 628 -6.59 25.00 -3.87
N PHE A 629 -5.87 24.48 -4.87
CA PHE A 629 -5.68 23.05 -5.01
C PHE A 629 -4.61 22.53 -4.04
N ASN A 630 -5.03 21.59 -3.21
CA ASN A 630 -4.16 20.82 -2.33
C ASN A 630 -4.08 19.35 -2.79
N PRO A 631 -2.92 18.86 -3.27
CA PRO A 631 -2.79 17.47 -3.71
C PRO A 631 -3.12 16.44 -2.62
N ALA A 632 -2.91 16.78 -1.34
CA ALA A 632 -3.25 15.90 -0.22
C ALA A 632 -4.75 15.54 -0.18
N GLU A 633 -5.63 16.44 -0.61
CA GLU A 633 -7.07 16.20 -0.68
C GLU A 633 -7.46 15.17 -1.75
N LYS A 634 -6.55 14.90 -2.69
CA LYS A 634 -6.71 13.87 -3.74
C LYS A 634 -6.00 12.56 -3.41
N GLY A 635 -5.58 12.37 -2.17
CA GLY A 635 -4.95 11.12 -1.73
C GLY A 635 -3.46 11.04 -2.04
N MET A 636 -2.79 12.14 -2.45
CA MET A 636 -1.34 12.24 -2.33
C MET A 636 -1.00 12.46 -0.84
N ILE A 637 -1.11 11.39 -0.04
CA ILE A 637 -0.71 11.42 1.35
C ILE A 637 0.82 11.37 1.39
N LEU A 638 1.44 12.20 2.23
CA LEU A 638 2.85 12.08 2.62
C LEU A 638 3.11 10.63 3.04
N ARG A 639 3.92 9.92 2.26
CA ARG A 639 4.53 8.65 2.68
C ARG A 639 5.77 8.94 3.50
#